data_AF-A0A7Y5DU89-F1
#
_entry.id   AF-A0A7Y5DU89-F1
#
_cell.length_a   1.000
_cell.length_b   1.000
_cell.length_c   1.000
_cell.angle_alpha   90.00
_cell.angle_beta   90.00
_cell.angle_gamma   90.00
#
_symmetry.space_group_name_H-M   'P 1'
#
loop_
_entity.id
_entity.type
_entity.pdbx_description
1 polymer ?
#
loop_
_entity_poly.entity_id
_entity_poly.type
_entity_poly.pdbx_seq_one_letter_code
_entity_poly.pdbx_strand_id
1 'polypeptide(L)' 'MSQNLSNNAIIYATLALNSEIALQQGYLESDDVPEDERENEEEILEDLQQAFMEFVDLYKIRCKVDKELPDIDELLNSQL' A
#
# COMPACT_ATOMS: atom_id res chain seq x y z
N MET A 1 5.63 10.84 -19.79
CA MET A 1 4.21 10.46 -20.00
C MET A 1 3.57 10.33 -18.64
N SER A 2 2.82 11.34 -18.17
CA SER A 2 2.01 11.15 -16.96
C SER A 2 0.76 10.41 -17.41
N GLN A 3 0.77 9.08 -17.30
CA GLN A 3 -0.44 8.31 -17.53
C GLN A 3 -1.40 8.70 -16.40
N ASN A 4 -2.54 9.30 -16.75
CA ASN A 4 -3.57 9.64 -15.79
C ASN A 4 -4.20 8.34 -15.28
N LEU A 5 -3.68 7.80 -14.17
CA LEU A 5 -4.32 6.71 -13.44
C LEU A 5 -5.71 7.17 -12.98
N SER A 6 -6.71 6.31 -13.16
CA SER A 6 -8.06 6.55 -12.65
C SER A 6 -8.08 6.48 -11.12
N ASN A 7 -9.07 7.13 -10.48
CA ASN A 7 -9.25 7.04 -9.03
C ASN A 7 -9.38 5.57 -8.58
N ASN A 8 -10.10 4.74 -9.33
CA ASN A 8 -10.22 3.31 -9.05
C ASN A 8 -8.86 2.59 -9.12
N ALA A 9 -8.02 2.89 -10.10
CA ALA A 9 -6.70 2.27 -10.20
C ALA A 9 -5.82 2.62 -8.98
N ILE A 10 -5.88 3.87 -8.53
CA ILE A 10 -5.17 4.31 -7.32
C ILE A 10 -5.72 3.59 -6.09
N ILE A 11 -7.05 3.55 -5.92
CA ILE A 11 -7.72 2.86 -4.81
C ILE A 11 -7.29 1.39 -4.73
N TYR A 12 -7.43 0.64 -5.83
CA TYR A 12 -7.08 -0.78 -5.83
C TYR A 12 -5.59 -1.02 -5.58
N ALA A 13 -4.72 -0.15 -6.11
CA ALA A 13 -3.28 -0.25 -5.84
C ALA A 13 -2.95 0.04 -4.36
N THR A 14 -3.54 1.08 -3.77
CA THR A 14 -3.37 1.40 -2.35
C THR A 14 -3.82 0.25 -1.45
N LEU A 15 -4.99 -0.34 -1.73
CA LEU A 15 -5.53 -1.46 -0.97
C LEU A 15 -4.69 -2.73 -1.12
N ALA A 16 -4.23 -3.02 -2.35
CA ALA A 16 -3.35 -4.16 -2.61
C ALA A 16 -2.02 -4.01 -1.86
N LEU A 17 -1.39 -2.83 -1.91
CA LEU A 17 -0.15 -2.56 -1.18
C LEU A 17 -0.35 -2.67 0.34
N ASN A 18 -1.46 -2.17 0.88
CA ASN A 18 -1.78 -2.32 2.31
C ASN A 18 -1.89 -3.79 2.72
N SER A 19 -2.55 -4.61 1.89
CA SER A 19 -2.67 -6.05 2.13
C SER A 19 -1.31 -6.75 2.03
N GLU A 20 -0.50 -6.40 1.04
CA GLU A 20 0.81 -7.01 0.82
C GLU A 20 1.79 -6.69 1.96
N ILE A 21 1.78 -5.44 2.45
CA ILE A 21 2.57 -5.04 3.62
C ILE A 21 2.19 -5.90 4.84
N ALA A 22 0.90 -6.09 5.09
CA ALA A 22 0.45 -6.91 6.21
C ALA A 22 0.87 -8.38 6.06
N LEU A 23 0.86 -8.93 4.84
CA LEU A 23 1.34 -10.28 4.55
C LEU A 23 2.85 -10.39 4.77
N GLN A 24 3.63 -9.45 4.23
CA GLN A 24 5.09 -9.44 4.35
C GLN A 24 5.54 -9.26 5.80
N GLN A 25 4.87 -8.39 6.56
CA GLN A 25 5.10 -8.27 8.01
C GLN A 25 4.80 -9.58 8.73
N GLY A 26 3.66 -10.22 8.44
CA GLY A 26 3.31 -11.52 9.00
C GLY A 26 4.32 -12.61 8.66
N TYR A 27 4.89 -12.59 7.45
CA TYR A 27 5.97 -13.50 7.06
C TYR A 27 7.24 -13.21 7.87
N LEU A 28 7.70 -11.96 7.96
CA LEU A 28 8.88 -11.56 8.74
C LEU A 28 8.78 -11.86 10.24
N GLU A 29 7.58 -11.79 10.80
CA GLU A 29 7.26 -12.15 12.19
C GLU A 29 7.20 -13.66 12.44
N SER A 30 7.08 -14.46 11.37
CA SER A 30 7.06 -15.92 11.46
C SER A 30 8.47 -16.50 11.61
N ASP A 31 8.54 -17.72 12.16
CA ASP A 31 9.77 -18.52 12.21
C ASP A 31 10.13 -19.14 10.83
N ASP A 32 9.32 -18.88 9.80
CA ASP A 32 9.48 -19.50 8.47
C ASP A 32 10.53 -18.77 7.60
N VAL A 33 11.02 -17.60 8.01
CA VAL A 33 12.02 -16.83 7.24
C VAL A 33 13.44 -17.35 7.52
N PRO A 34 14.15 -17.86 6.51
CA PRO A 34 15.55 -18.23 6.64
C PRO A 34 16.42 -17.03 7.05
N GLU A 35 17.40 -17.24 7.94
CA GLU A 35 18.27 -16.16 8.44
C GLU A 35 19.03 -15.45 7.31
N ASP A 36 19.38 -16.16 6.24
CA ASP A 36 20.09 -15.65 5.08
C ASP A 36 19.19 -14.88 4.10
N GLU A 37 17.87 -15.01 4.22
CA GLU A 37 16.89 -14.29 3.40
C GLU A 37 16.29 -13.08 4.12
N ARG A 38 16.37 -13.03 5.47
CA ARG A 38 15.73 -12.00 6.29
C ARG A 38 16.06 -10.57 5.89
N GLU A 39 17.32 -10.25 5.62
CA GLU A 39 17.74 -8.90 5.20
C GLU A 39 17.04 -8.49 3.90
N ASN A 40 16.94 -9.41 2.92
CA ASN A 40 16.26 -9.13 1.66
C ASN A 40 14.74 -8.95 1.86
N GLU A 41 14.13 -9.76 2.71
CA GLU A 41 12.70 -9.69 3.01
C GLU A 41 12.33 -8.40 3.76
N GLU A 42 13.23 -7.89 4.61
CA GLU A 42 13.12 -6.58 5.25
C GLU A 42 13.24 -5.43 4.23
N GLU A 43 14.18 -5.49 3.29
CA GLU A 43 14.28 -4.52 2.19
C GLU A 43 13.01 -4.49 1.31
N ILE A 44 12.43 -5.66 1.00
CA ILE A 44 11.16 -5.76 0.26
C ILE A 44 10.03 -5.06 1.04
N LEU A 45 9.97 -5.25 2.36
CA LEU A 45 8.98 -4.58 3.19
C LEU A 45 9.14 -3.06 3.15
N GLU A 46 10.38 -2.56 3.23
CA GLU A 46 10.66 -1.12 3.13
C GLU A 46 10.20 -0.54 1.78
N ASP A 47 10.51 -1.22 0.68
CA ASP A 47 10.08 -0.82 -0.67
C ASP A 47 8.54 -0.80 -0.80
N LEU A 48 7.85 -1.81 -0.26
CA LEU A 48 6.39 -1.87 -0.25
C LEU A 48 5.79 -0.72 0.55
N GLN A 49 6.34 -0.43 1.73
CA GLN A 49 5.90 0.68 2.58
C GLN A 49 6.12 2.04 1.91
N GLN A 50 7.25 2.23 1.23
CA GLN A 50 7.49 3.45 0.47
C GLN A 50 6.47 3.60 -0.66
N ALA A 51 6.27 2.55 -1.47
CA ALA A 51 5.31 2.57 -2.56
C ALA A 51 3.90 2.89 -2.04
N PHE A 52 3.49 2.29 -0.92
CA PHE A 52 2.21 2.58 -0.29
C PHE A 52 2.06 4.05 0.08
N MET A 53 3.07 4.65 0.71
CA MET A 53 3.04 6.07 1.07
C MET A 53 2.92 6.99 -0.16
N GLU A 54 3.61 6.68 -1.27
CA GLU A 54 3.49 7.43 -2.52
C GLU A 54 2.05 7.37 -3.08
N PHE A 55 1.43 6.18 -3.04
CA PHE A 55 0.05 6.00 -3.49
C PHE A 55 -0.97 6.67 -2.55
N VAL A 56 -0.74 6.64 -1.24
CA VAL A 56 -1.55 7.36 -0.25
C VAL A 56 -1.50 8.87 -0.49
N ASP A 57 -0.32 9.43 -0.75
CA ASP A 57 -0.17 10.85 -1.05
C ASP A 57 -0.86 11.23 -2.37
N LEU A 58 -0.75 10.38 -3.39
CA LEU A 58 -1.47 10.55 -4.65
C LEU A 58 -3.00 10.50 -4.44
N TYR A 59 -3.49 9.55 -3.63
CA TYR A 59 -4.90 9.43 -3.28
C TYR A 59 -5.42 10.67 -2.54
N LYS A 60 -4.67 11.16 -1.54
CA LYS A 60 -5.01 12.40 -0.81
C LYS A 60 -5.11 13.61 -1.74
N ILE A 61 -4.28 13.69 -2.78
CA ILE A 61 -4.40 14.72 -3.82
C ILE A 61 -5.72 14.56 -4.60
N ARG A 62 -6.12 13.32 -4.93
CA ARG A 62 -7.40 13.05 -5.59
C ARG A 62 -8.61 13.44 -4.71
N CYS A 63 -8.62 13.11 -3.42
CA CYS A 63 -9.69 13.52 -2.49
C CYS A 63 -9.82 15.05 -2.35
N LYS A 64 -8.75 15.81 -2.64
CA LYS A 64 -8.85 17.28 -2.67
C LYS A 64 -9.67 17.76 -3.86
N VAL A 65 -9.55 17.08 -5.01
CA VAL A 65 -10.20 17.42 -6.28
C VAL A 65 -11.60 16.81 -6.37
N ASP A 66 -11.75 15.55 -5.96
CA ASP A 66 -12.98 14.78 -6.00
C ASP A 66 -13.45 14.52 -4.56
N LYS A 67 -14.56 15.17 -4.18
CA LYS A 67 -15.12 15.11 -2.81
C LYS A 67 -16.03 13.89 -2.58
N GLU A 68 -16.30 13.10 -3.62
CA GLU A 68 -17.09 11.87 -3.49
C GLU A 68 -16.22 10.68 -3.06
N LEU A 69 -14.89 10.82 -3.12
CA LEU A 69 -13.96 9.80 -2.64
C LEU A 69 -13.97 9.74 -1.10
N PRO A 70 -13.97 8.53 -0.51
CA PRO A 70 -13.82 8.36 0.93
C PRO A 70 -12.46 8.91 1.39
N ASP A 71 -12.35 9.26 2.67
CA ASP A 71 -11.03 9.57 3.21
C ASP A 71 -10.13 8.32 3.25
N ILE A 72 -8.84 8.52 3.50
CA ILE A 72 -7.89 7.40 3.46
C ILE A 72 -8.14 6.41 4.61
N ASP A 73 -8.58 6.88 5.77
CA ASP A 73 -8.80 6.01 6.92
C ASP A 73 -10.05 5.15 6.70
N GLU A 74 -11.12 5.74 6.17
CA GLU A 74 -12.31 5.04 5.69
C GLU A 74 -11.95 4.03 4.60
N LEU A 75 -11.10 4.39 3.64
CA LEU A 75 -10.70 3.48 2.57
C LEU A 75 -9.96 2.25 3.12
N LEU A 76 -9.00 2.45 4.01
CA LEU A 76 -8.16 1.38 4.55
C LEU A 76 -8.88 0.52 5.60
N ASN A 77 -9.87 1.06 6.28
CA ASN A 77 -10.70 0.33 7.25
C ASN A 77 -12.02 -0.18 6.66
N SER A 78 -12.33 0.17 5.42
CA SER A 78 -13.45 -0.37 4.67
C SER A 78 -13.18 -1.84 4.39
N GLN A 79 -13.88 -2.73 5.12
CA GLN A 79 -13.99 -4.12 4.69
C GLN A 79 -14.65 -4.12 3.30
N LEU A 80 -13.86 -4.38 2.26
CA LEU A 80 -14.38 -4.73 0.94
C LEU A 80 -15.17 -6.04 1.00
#